data_AF-A0A0F2MBV5-F1
#
_entry.id   AF-A0A0F2MBV5-F1
#
_cell.length_a   1.000
_cell.length_b   1.000
_cell.length_c   1.000
_cell.angle_alpha   90.00
_cell.angle_beta   90.00
_cell.angle_gamma   90.00
#
_symmetry.space_group_name_H-M   'P 1'
#
loop_
_entity.id
_entity.type
_entity.pdbx_description
1 polymer ?
#
loop_
_entity_poly.entity_id
_entity_poly.type
_entity_poly.pdbx_seq_one_letter_code
_entity_poly.pdbx_strand_id
1 'polypeptide(L)'
;MADPFEVRVRFSAQLQNLNASVNSAQKAAAYALKYKDMDEDLHSCIIEQLEKPQTALNKRANIMYFIQHFLELAQREGHNDYVGMIQRDIIRVVDAVAPESGQGAANVKVVRRVLQGLQQKGFLEAQAVTEIEEVLKERETDLLSPVHAGTEGAGGLANGEARGASGAPSGERGSGDVMDVDGQPPSQTVPSRRHNGRGGGSGGTDHGGGGDGSGAGGGESAVEPPRRLDKRQIEERIEEDRERHKRLRESIWAVPKGQDAEMWRLWEETSDLGEDDHLMGEEEEAERERAVQASCLHRAEAAPSAANGKAA
;
A
#
# COMPACT_ATOMS: atom_id res chain seq x y z
N MET A 1 -14.77 21.38 -32.13
CA MET A 1 -13.46 20.69 -32.08
C MET A 1 -12.66 21.37 -30.99
N ALA A 2 -12.21 20.65 -29.97
CA ALA A 2 -11.36 21.21 -28.93
C ALA A 2 -9.92 21.34 -29.47
N ASP A 3 -9.17 22.31 -28.96
CA ASP A 3 -7.76 22.50 -29.32
C ASP A 3 -6.88 21.37 -28.73
N PRO A 4 -6.08 20.65 -29.54
CA PRO A 4 -5.20 19.59 -29.06
C PRO A 4 -4.27 20.03 -27.92
N PHE A 5 -3.70 21.22 -28.03
CA PHE A 5 -2.77 21.71 -27.01
C PHE A 5 -3.48 21.96 -25.68
N GLU A 6 -4.65 22.59 -25.69
CA GLU A 6 -5.46 22.77 -24.49
C GLU A 6 -5.85 21.43 -23.85
N VAL A 7 -6.24 20.43 -24.65
CA VAL A 7 -6.62 19.10 -24.16
C VAL A 7 -5.43 18.44 -23.46
N ARG A 8 -4.25 18.48 -24.09
CA ARG A 8 -2.99 17.98 -23.53
C ARG A 8 -2.62 18.61 -22.21
N VAL A 9 -2.63 19.95 -22.14
CA VAL A 9 -2.24 20.71 -20.93
C VAL A 9 -3.18 20.38 -19.78
N ARG A 10 -4.48 20.34 -20.03
CA ARG A 10 -5.48 20.02 -19.01
C ARG A 10 -5.38 18.58 -18.53
N PHE A 11 -5.16 17.61 -19.44
CA PHE A 11 -5.00 16.22 -19.05
C PHE A 11 -3.72 15.99 -18.26
N SER A 12 -2.60 16.56 -18.72
CA SER A 12 -1.32 16.54 -17.99
C SER A 12 -1.46 17.10 -16.57
N ALA A 13 -2.21 18.20 -16.38
CA ALA A 13 -2.46 18.77 -15.07
C ALA A 13 -3.30 17.83 -14.16
N GLN A 14 -4.24 17.07 -14.74
CA GLN A 14 -4.99 16.06 -13.98
C GLN A 14 -4.08 14.90 -13.54
N LEU A 15 -3.24 14.40 -14.45
CA LEU A 15 -2.26 13.34 -14.16
C LEU A 15 -1.27 13.75 -13.06
N GLN A 16 -0.78 15.00 -13.09
CA GLN A 16 0.12 15.54 -12.06
C GLN A 16 -0.51 15.58 -10.66
N ASN A 17 -1.84 15.76 -10.60
CA ASN A 17 -2.58 15.85 -9.35
C ASN A 17 -3.26 14.53 -8.95
N LEU A 18 -2.98 13.42 -9.64
CA LEU A 18 -3.49 12.11 -9.27
C LEU A 18 -3.01 11.71 -7.88
N ASN A 19 -3.94 11.15 -7.11
CA ASN A 19 -3.71 10.62 -5.78
C ASN A 19 -4.46 9.29 -5.62
N ALA A 20 -4.39 8.69 -4.43
CA ALA A 20 -5.05 7.42 -4.17
C ALA A 20 -6.59 7.45 -4.31
N SER A 21 -7.22 8.63 -4.35
CA SER A 21 -8.67 8.79 -4.43
C SER A 21 -9.25 8.34 -5.77
N VAL A 22 -10.28 7.51 -5.70
CA VAL A 22 -11.10 7.07 -6.84
C VAL A 22 -11.65 8.25 -7.63
N ASN A 23 -12.06 9.34 -6.96
CA ASN A 23 -12.61 10.52 -7.63
C ASN A 23 -11.56 11.21 -8.53
N SER A 24 -10.29 11.23 -8.10
CA SER A 24 -9.21 11.80 -8.92
C SER A 24 -9.00 10.99 -10.20
N ALA A 25 -8.97 9.66 -10.09
CA ALA A 25 -8.85 8.74 -11.21
C ALA A 25 -10.07 8.80 -12.15
N GLN A 26 -11.28 8.83 -11.61
CA GLN A 26 -12.53 8.92 -12.37
C GLN A 26 -12.61 10.22 -13.18
N LYS A 27 -12.20 11.36 -12.60
CA LYS A 27 -12.17 12.64 -13.33
C LYS A 27 -11.20 12.60 -14.50
N ALA A 28 -9.99 12.09 -14.28
CA ALA A 28 -8.99 11.93 -15.34
C ALA A 28 -9.47 10.98 -16.44
N ALA A 29 -10.09 9.85 -16.08
CA ALA A 29 -10.60 8.88 -17.04
C ALA A 29 -11.75 9.45 -17.87
N ALA A 30 -12.72 10.09 -17.21
CA ALA A 30 -13.84 10.74 -17.89
C ALA A 30 -13.36 11.85 -18.85
N TYR A 31 -12.30 12.57 -18.47
CA TYR A 31 -11.69 13.57 -19.34
C TYR A 31 -11.07 12.94 -20.59
N ALA A 32 -10.29 11.87 -20.43
CA ALA A 32 -9.67 11.16 -21.55
C ALA A 32 -10.72 10.58 -22.50
N LEU A 33 -11.76 9.91 -21.97
CA LEU A 33 -12.83 9.32 -22.78
C LEU A 33 -13.69 10.37 -23.50
N LYS A 34 -13.85 11.56 -22.92
CA LYS A 34 -14.51 12.68 -23.58
C LYS A 34 -13.78 13.14 -24.84
N TYR A 35 -12.45 13.01 -24.88
CA TYR A 35 -11.60 13.42 -26.01
C TYR A 35 -10.87 12.22 -26.64
N LYS A 36 -11.55 11.07 -26.71
CA LYS A 36 -10.99 9.81 -27.24
C LYS A 36 -10.54 9.88 -28.71
N ASP A 37 -11.00 10.87 -29.47
CA ASP A 37 -10.50 11.15 -30.83
C ASP A 37 -9.01 11.62 -30.83
N MET A 38 -8.45 11.91 -29.66
CA MET A 38 -7.08 12.40 -29.44
C MET A 38 -6.30 11.42 -28.55
N ASP A 39 -6.68 10.15 -28.59
CA ASP A 39 -6.17 9.09 -27.72
C ASP A 39 -4.66 8.89 -27.79
N GLU A 40 -4.04 9.02 -28.96
CA GLU A 40 -2.57 8.93 -29.12
C GLU A 40 -1.82 10.01 -28.31
N ASP A 41 -2.30 11.26 -28.35
CA ASP A 41 -1.68 12.38 -27.61
C ASP A 41 -1.95 12.26 -26.10
N LEU A 42 -3.16 11.84 -25.73
CA LEU A 42 -3.52 11.57 -24.34
C LEU A 42 -2.72 10.39 -23.75
N HIS A 43 -2.54 9.30 -24.49
CA HIS A 43 -1.67 8.20 -24.10
C HIS A 43 -0.22 8.67 -23.93
N SER A 44 0.27 9.49 -24.87
CA SER A 44 1.59 10.11 -24.77
C SER A 44 1.74 10.93 -23.48
N CYS A 45 0.69 11.66 -23.05
CA CYS A 45 0.70 12.36 -21.76
C CYS A 45 0.87 11.40 -20.57
N ILE A 46 0.24 10.22 -20.59
CA ILE A 46 0.37 9.23 -19.51
C ILE A 46 1.84 8.78 -19.39
N ILE A 47 2.43 8.38 -20.52
CA ILE A 47 3.81 7.91 -20.56
C ILE A 47 4.78 9.04 -20.20
N GLU A 48 4.59 10.25 -20.73
CA GLU A 48 5.40 11.42 -20.37
C GLU A 48 5.36 11.72 -18.87
N GLN A 49 4.20 11.62 -18.22
CA GLN A 49 4.12 11.87 -16.78
C GLN A 49 4.79 10.76 -15.96
N LEU A 50 4.76 9.51 -16.42
CA LEU A 50 5.48 8.40 -15.80
C LEU A 50 7.00 8.54 -15.93
N GLU A 51 7.48 8.89 -17.11
CA GLU A 51 8.92 8.92 -17.43
C GLU A 51 9.62 10.21 -16.97
N LYS A 52 8.87 11.29 -16.69
CA LYS A 52 9.42 12.55 -16.17
C LYS A 52 10.26 12.30 -14.89
N PRO A 53 11.55 12.69 -14.86
CA PRO A 53 12.42 12.46 -13.70
C PRO A 53 11.92 13.10 -12.41
N GLN A 54 11.19 14.22 -12.52
CA GLN A 54 10.65 14.95 -11.36
C GLN A 54 9.37 14.31 -10.80
N THR A 55 8.75 13.37 -11.52
CA THR A 55 7.55 12.68 -11.03
C THR A 55 7.94 11.71 -9.93
N ALA A 56 7.50 12.00 -8.70
CA ALA A 56 7.75 11.15 -7.55
C ALA A 56 7.21 9.72 -7.76
N LEU A 57 7.95 8.71 -7.27
CA LEU A 57 7.59 7.28 -7.42
C LEU A 57 6.18 6.94 -6.91
N ASN A 58 5.71 7.65 -5.88
CA ASN A 58 4.35 7.50 -5.38
C ASN A 58 3.29 7.98 -6.39
N LYS A 59 3.56 9.10 -7.09
CA LYS A 59 2.69 9.57 -8.18
C LYS A 59 2.72 8.62 -9.37
N ARG A 60 3.87 8.03 -9.69
CA ARG A 60 3.96 6.96 -10.71
C ARG A 60 3.09 5.75 -10.36
N ALA A 61 3.11 5.31 -9.10
CA ALA A 61 2.22 4.26 -8.60
C ALA A 61 0.72 4.64 -8.75
N ASN A 62 0.34 5.89 -8.44
CA ASN A 62 -1.04 6.36 -8.66
C ASN A 62 -1.45 6.35 -10.13
N ILE A 63 -0.54 6.76 -11.04
CA ILE A 63 -0.79 6.70 -12.48
C ILE A 63 -0.97 5.23 -12.92
N MET A 64 -0.21 4.29 -12.38
CA MET A 64 -0.37 2.86 -12.70
C MET A 64 -1.74 2.31 -12.27
N TYR A 65 -2.20 2.64 -11.06
CA TYR A 65 -3.56 2.30 -10.63
C TYR A 65 -4.63 2.98 -11.50
N PHE A 66 -4.39 4.23 -11.88
CA PHE A 66 -5.25 4.96 -12.81
C PHE A 66 -5.35 4.24 -14.17
N ILE A 67 -4.24 3.79 -14.75
CA ILE A 67 -4.23 3.04 -16.03
C ILE A 67 -5.18 1.84 -15.94
N GLN A 68 -5.08 1.04 -14.88
CA GLN A 68 -5.95 -0.13 -14.71
C GLN A 68 -7.43 0.25 -14.70
N HIS A 69 -7.80 1.27 -13.91
CA HIS A 69 -9.18 1.75 -13.83
C HIS A 69 -9.65 2.38 -15.16
N PHE A 70 -8.76 3.11 -15.82
CA PHE A 70 -9.03 3.78 -17.08
C PHE A 70 -9.30 2.79 -18.20
N LEU A 71 -8.52 1.71 -18.33
CA LEU A 71 -8.74 0.68 -19.33
C LEU A 71 -10.08 -0.03 -19.15
N GLU A 72 -10.50 -0.28 -17.90
CA GLU A 72 -11.82 -0.81 -17.59
C GLU A 72 -12.95 0.10 -18.10
N LEU A 73 -12.82 1.41 -17.88
CA LEU A 73 -13.79 2.39 -18.36
C LEU A 73 -13.76 2.53 -19.89
N ALA A 74 -12.57 2.52 -20.50
CA ALA A 74 -12.39 2.62 -21.94
C ALA A 74 -12.99 1.42 -22.69
N GLN A 75 -12.75 0.21 -22.19
CA GLN A 75 -13.34 -1.01 -22.74
C GLN A 75 -14.87 -0.98 -22.63
N ARG A 76 -15.42 -0.52 -21.50
CA ARG A 76 -16.87 -0.38 -21.31
C ARG A 76 -17.50 0.63 -22.27
N GLU A 77 -16.75 1.66 -22.70
CA GLU A 77 -17.18 2.61 -23.74
C GLU A 77 -16.84 2.15 -25.17
N GLY A 78 -16.23 0.97 -25.34
CA GLY A 78 -15.87 0.39 -26.62
C GLY A 78 -14.62 1.00 -27.27
N HIS A 79 -13.83 1.78 -26.55
CA HIS A 79 -12.60 2.41 -27.06
C HIS A 79 -11.37 1.59 -26.68
N ASN A 80 -11.09 0.53 -27.44
CA ASN A 80 -10.04 -0.44 -27.13
C ASN A 80 -8.63 0.00 -27.55
N ASP A 81 -8.47 1.12 -28.27
CA ASP A 81 -7.16 1.60 -28.73
C ASP A 81 -6.21 1.87 -27.55
N TYR A 82 -6.73 2.35 -26.42
CA TYR A 82 -5.96 2.50 -25.18
C TYR A 82 -5.41 1.18 -24.64
N VAL A 83 -6.13 0.07 -24.80
CA VAL A 83 -5.65 -1.26 -24.38
C VAL A 83 -4.43 -1.65 -25.22
N GLY A 84 -4.53 -1.51 -26.55
CA GLY A 84 -3.41 -1.82 -27.44
C GLY A 84 -2.20 -0.91 -27.22
N MET A 85 -2.41 0.39 -26.98
CA MET A 85 -1.33 1.31 -26.67
C MET A 85 -0.62 0.95 -25.35
N ILE A 86 -1.36 0.64 -24.29
CA ILE A 86 -0.77 0.24 -23.00
C ILE A 86 -0.08 -1.12 -23.09
N GLN A 87 -0.63 -2.09 -23.82
CA GLN A 87 0.03 -3.38 -24.05
C GLN A 87 1.41 -3.21 -24.69
N ARG A 88 1.54 -2.33 -25.70
CA ARG A 88 2.83 -2.04 -26.34
C ARG A 88 3.84 -1.38 -25.40
N ASP A 89 3.37 -0.47 -24.54
CA ASP A 89 4.22 0.32 -23.64
C ASP A 89 4.31 -0.25 -22.21
N ILE A 90 3.80 -1.45 -21.93
CA ILE A 90 3.69 -1.96 -20.56
C ILE A 90 5.04 -2.06 -19.84
N ILE A 91 6.11 -2.45 -20.57
CA ILE A 91 7.47 -2.52 -20.03
C ILE A 91 7.95 -1.12 -19.63
N ARG A 92 7.70 -0.10 -20.44
CA ARG A 92 8.04 1.30 -20.12
C ARG A 92 7.30 1.79 -18.90
N VAL A 93 6.02 1.45 -18.77
CA VAL A 93 5.21 1.76 -17.57
C VAL A 93 5.83 1.10 -16.33
N VAL A 94 6.16 -0.19 -16.42
CA VAL A 94 6.76 -0.95 -15.31
C VAL A 94 8.12 -0.37 -14.90
N ASP A 95 9.00 -0.09 -15.85
CA ASP A 95 10.33 0.48 -15.57
C ASP A 95 10.26 1.90 -15.02
N ALA A 96 9.26 2.69 -15.45
CA ALA A 96 9.03 4.00 -14.86
C ALA A 96 8.53 3.90 -13.41
N VAL A 97 7.64 2.95 -13.09
CA VAL A 97 7.02 2.82 -11.76
C VAL A 97 7.93 2.11 -10.77
N ALA A 98 8.64 1.06 -11.20
CA ALA A 98 9.59 0.29 -10.41
C ALA A 98 10.94 0.24 -11.15
N PRO A 99 11.69 1.37 -11.16
CA PRO A 99 13.01 1.41 -11.76
C PRO A 99 13.97 0.44 -11.07
N GLU A 100 15.04 0.07 -11.77
CA GLU A 100 16.08 -0.84 -11.26
C GLU A 100 16.93 -0.24 -10.13
N SER A 101 16.81 1.06 -9.88
CA SER A 101 17.40 1.65 -8.67
C SER A 101 16.72 1.08 -7.42
N GLY A 102 17.44 0.93 -6.32
CA GLY A 102 16.86 0.40 -5.05
C GLY A 102 15.62 1.15 -4.53
N GLN A 103 15.27 2.32 -5.09
CA GLN A 103 14.02 3.02 -4.81
C GLN A 103 12.79 2.37 -5.47
N GLY A 104 12.94 1.66 -6.60
CA GLY A 104 11.82 1.03 -7.32
C GLY A 104 11.24 -0.19 -6.60
N ALA A 105 12.02 -0.82 -5.74
CA ALA A 105 11.59 -1.99 -4.98
C ALA A 105 10.43 -1.70 -4.00
N ALA A 106 10.30 -0.46 -3.52
CA ALA A 106 9.14 0.00 -2.74
C ALA A 106 7.82 -0.05 -3.52
N ASN A 107 7.87 -0.11 -4.85
CA ASN A 107 6.71 -0.18 -5.74
C ASN A 107 6.49 -1.58 -6.33
N VAL A 108 7.39 -2.56 -6.14
CA VAL A 108 7.25 -3.90 -6.75
C VAL A 108 5.91 -4.55 -6.40
N LYS A 109 5.48 -4.47 -5.12
CA LYS A 109 4.17 -4.99 -4.69
C LYS A 109 3.01 -4.31 -5.40
N VAL A 110 3.11 -3.01 -5.67
CA VAL A 110 2.10 -2.24 -6.41
C VAL A 110 2.04 -2.71 -7.86
N VAL A 111 3.20 -2.81 -8.51
CA VAL A 111 3.31 -3.24 -9.90
C VAL A 111 2.71 -4.64 -10.07
N ARG A 112 3.11 -5.60 -9.22
CA ARG A 112 2.62 -6.98 -9.26
C ARG A 112 1.10 -7.04 -9.13
N ARG A 113 0.54 -6.29 -8.17
CA ARG A 113 -0.91 -6.18 -7.97
C ARG A 113 -1.64 -5.63 -9.19
N VAL A 114 -1.14 -4.57 -9.80
CA VAL A 114 -1.78 -3.96 -10.97
C VAL A 114 -1.70 -4.89 -12.18
N LEU A 115 -0.55 -5.53 -12.43
CA LEU A 115 -0.38 -6.49 -13.53
C LEU A 115 -1.34 -7.68 -13.42
N GLN A 116 -1.45 -8.28 -12.24
CA GLN A 116 -2.44 -9.34 -11.97
C GLN A 116 -3.87 -8.84 -12.23
N GLY A 117 -4.18 -7.62 -11.80
CA GLY A 117 -5.49 -7.03 -12.03
C GLY A 117 -5.75 -6.61 -13.50
N LEU A 118 -4.73 -6.43 -14.33
CA LEU A 118 -4.85 -6.25 -15.78
C LEU A 118 -5.05 -7.61 -16.47
N GLN A 119 -4.34 -8.65 -16.04
CA GLN A 119 -4.49 -10.03 -16.52
C GLN A 119 -5.89 -10.59 -16.24
N GLN A 120 -6.38 -10.46 -15.00
CA GLN A 120 -7.71 -10.94 -14.62
C GLN A 120 -8.84 -10.28 -15.44
N LYS A 121 -8.62 -9.05 -15.91
CA LYS A 121 -9.55 -8.32 -16.77
C LYS A 121 -9.33 -8.59 -18.27
N GLY A 122 -8.32 -9.37 -18.64
CA GLY A 122 -7.99 -9.70 -20.03
C GLY A 122 -7.28 -8.59 -20.80
N PHE A 123 -6.72 -7.59 -20.11
CA PHE A 123 -5.94 -6.52 -20.75
C PHE A 123 -4.49 -6.93 -21.02
N LEU A 124 -3.97 -7.94 -20.32
CA LEU A 124 -2.64 -8.50 -20.54
C LEU A 124 -2.74 -10.02 -20.59
N GLU A 125 -1.88 -10.64 -21.39
CA GLU A 125 -1.75 -12.09 -21.43
C GLU A 125 -1.03 -12.60 -20.18
N ALA A 126 -1.42 -13.79 -19.71
CA ALA A 126 -0.81 -14.43 -18.54
C ALA A 126 0.71 -14.59 -18.69
N GLN A 127 1.16 -14.98 -19.90
CA GLN A 127 2.56 -15.17 -20.21
C GLN A 127 3.37 -13.87 -20.06
N ALA A 128 2.86 -12.75 -20.60
CA ALA A 128 3.50 -11.45 -20.47
C ALA A 128 3.62 -11.00 -19.01
N VAL A 129 2.61 -11.27 -18.18
CA VAL A 129 2.67 -10.95 -16.75
C VAL A 129 3.72 -11.79 -16.04
N THR A 130 3.80 -13.10 -16.31
CA THR A 130 4.82 -13.96 -15.73
C THR A 130 6.24 -13.50 -16.08
N GLU A 131 6.49 -13.18 -17.35
CA GLU A 131 7.80 -12.68 -17.80
C GLU A 131 8.20 -11.38 -17.09
N ILE A 132 7.26 -10.43 -16.95
CA ILE A 132 7.51 -9.19 -16.21
C ILE A 132 7.75 -9.47 -14.72
N GLU A 133 6.98 -10.37 -14.11
CA GLU A 133 7.15 -10.74 -12.70
C GLU A 133 8.51 -11.38 -12.41
N GLU A 134 9.06 -12.15 -13.34
CA GLU A 134 10.41 -12.72 -13.22
C GLU A 134 11.48 -11.63 -13.15
N VAL A 135 11.42 -10.64 -14.05
CA VAL A 135 12.33 -9.49 -14.03
C VAL A 135 12.19 -8.67 -12.73
N LEU A 136 10.96 -8.54 -12.21
CA LEU A 136 10.73 -7.81 -10.96
C LEU A 136 11.26 -8.52 -9.71
N LYS A 137 11.43 -9.86 -9.73
CA LYS A 137 11.99 -10.60 -8.58
C LYS A 137 13.43 -10.18 -8.30
N GLU A 138 14.24 -9.98 -9.34
CA GLU A 138 15.61 -9.50 -9.20
C GLU A 138 15.66 -8.13 -8.50
N ARG A 139 14.73 -7.23 -8.86
CA ARG A 139 14.61 -5.89 -8.26
C ARG A 139 14.15 -5.92 -6.79
N GLU A 140 13.38 -6.94 -6.38
CA GLU A 140 12.94 -7.12 -4.99
C GLU A 140 14.10 -7.63 -4.10
N THR A 141 15.00 -8.45 -4.64
CA THR A 141 16.14 -8.99 -3.90
C THR A 141 17.21 -7.95 -3.55
N ASP A 142 17.26 -6.82 -4.26
CA ASP A 142 18.19 -5.72 -3.97
C ASP A 142 17.88 -4.97 -2.67
N LEU A 143 16.63 -5.03 -2.16
CA LEU A 143 16.29 -4.48 -0.83
C LEU A 143 16.77 -5.36 0.32
N LEU A 144 16.87 -6.68 0.08
CA LEU A 144 17.21 -7.68 1.08
C LEU A 144 18.72 -7.94 1.13
N SER A 145 19.46 -7.49 0.11
CA SER A 145 20.92 -7.56 0.08
C SER A 145 21.53 -6.52 1.04
N PRO A 146 22.31 -6.92 2.07
CA PRO A 146 22.88 -5.99 3.07
C PRO A 146 23.93 -5.01 2.53
N VAL A 147 24.20 -4.98 1.22
CA VAL A 147 25.40 -4.38 0.61
C VAL A 147 25.35 -2.83 0.59
N HIS A 148 24.28 -2.20 1.06
CA HIS A 148 24.22 -0.73 1.26
C HIS A 148 24.07 -0.28 2.71
N ALA A 149 24.20 -1.21 3.67
CA ALA A 149 24.26 -0.89 5.09
C ALA A 149 25.65 -1.23 5.66
N GLY A 150 26.67 -0.42 5.34
CA GLY A 150 27.90 -0.36 6.13
C GLY A 150 29.22 -0.44 5.36
N THR A 151 29.71 0.70 4.89
CA THR A 151 31.15 0.91 4.65
C THR A 151 31.64 2.19 5.33
N GLU A 152 31.17 2.45 6.55
CA GLU A 152 31.76 3.48 7.41
C GLU A 152 32.23 2.87 8.73
N GLY A 153 33.55 2.89 8.94
CA GLY A 153 34.16 2.77 10.27
C GLY A 153 34.98 1.51 10.53
N ALA A 154 36.23 1.48 10.05
CA ALA A 154 37.27 0.65 10.69
C ALA A 154 38.66 1.27 10.49
N GLY A 155 38.91 2.38 11.18
CA GLY A 155 40.24 2.91 11.43
C GLY A 155 40.66 2.62 12.87
N GLY A 156 41.64 1.73 13.05
CA GLY A 156 42.56 1.69 14.18
C GLY A 156 42.12 0.97 15.45
N LEU A 157 42.70 -0.20 15.72
CA LEU A 157 43.82 -0.38 16.68
C LEU A 157 44.12 -1.87 16.86
N ALA A 158 45.41 -2.20 16.81
CA ALA A 158 45.96 -3.54 16.95
C ALA A 158 46.43 -3.86 18.39
N ASN A 159 46.53 -5.17 18.65
CA ASN A 159 47.09 -5.90 19.80
C ASN A 159 46.30 -5.86 21.13
N GLY A 160 46.17 -6.97 21.88
CA GLY A 160 46.71 -8.31 21.72
C GLY A 160 46.12 -9.27 22.77
N GLU A 161 46.61 -10.51 22.71
CA GLU A 161 46.50 -11.62 23.68
C GLU A 161 45.41 -12.68 23.52
N ALA A 162 45.93 -13.91 23.61
CA ALA A 162 45.33 -15.20 23.34
C ALA A 162 44.96 -15.93 24.63
N ARG A 163 44.01 -16.88 24.50
CA ARG A 163 43.70 -18.09 25.32
C ARG A 163 42.17 -18.27 25.30
N GLY A 164 41.53 -19.40 25.04
CA GLY A 164 41.88 -20.82 24.93
C GLY A 164 40.62 -21.62 25.37
N ALA A 165 40.34 -22.76 24.71
CA ALA A 165 39.31 -23.78 25.04
C ALA A 165 37.82 -23.37 24.84
N SER A 166 36.84 -24.19 24.48
CA SER A 166 36.70 -25.57 23.97
C SER A 166 35.17 -25.83 23.87
N GLY A 167 34.68 -26.59 22.89
CA GLY A 167 33.39 -27.29 22.99
C GLY A 167 32.36 -27.06 21.87
N ALA A 168 32.28 -28.01 20.93
CA ALA A 168 31.06 -28.35 20.17
C ALA A 168 30.30 -29.47 20.95
N PRO A 169 29.02 -29.79 20.67
CA PRO A 169 28.54 -30.43 19.42
C PRO A 169 27.25 -29.77 18.85
N SER A 170 27.01 -29.72 17.54
CA SER A 170 26.41 -30.73 16.64
C SER A 170 24.93 -31.06 16.92
N GLY A 171 24.06 -30.78 15.93
CA GLY A 171 22.63 -31.16 15.91
C GLY A 171 21.91 -30.73 14.63
N GLU A 172 21.96 -31.63 13.66
CA GLU A 172 21.25 -31.86 12.38
C GLU A 172 20.09 -30.99 11.84
N ARG A 173 20.01 -31.04 10.50
CA ARG A 173 19.06 -30.40 9.58
C ARG A 173 17.76 -31.23 9.41
N GLY A 174 16.64 -30.53 9.21
CA GLY A 174 15.46 -30.99 8.47
C GLY A 174 14.66 -29.73 8.04
N SER A 175 14.65 -29.33 6.76
CA SER A 175 13.66 -29.67 5.73
C SER A 175 12.21 -29.63 6.21
N GLY A 176 11.43 -28.66 5.72
CA GLY A 176 9.97 -28.62 5.89
C GLY A 176 9.39 -27.21 5.84
N ASP A 177 8.97 -26.83 4.65
CA ASP A 177 7.85 -25.94 4.28
C ASP A 177 7.68 -24.51 4.84
N VAL A 178 7.51 -23.64 3.85
CA VAL A 178 7.11 -22.25 3.89
C VAL A 178 5.63 -22.19 4.28
N MET A 179 5.30 -21.55 5.40
CA MET A 179 3.93 -21.19 5.76
C MET A 179 3.82 -19.67 5.75
N ASP A 180 3.13 -19.19 4.71
CA ASP A 180 2.58 -17.85 4.54
C ASP A 180 1.57 -17.61 5.67
N VAL A 181 1.88 -16.69 6.60
CA VAL A 181 1.00 -16.32 7.72
C VAL A 181 0.30 -15.01 7.38
N ASP A 182 -0.83 -15.12 6.69
CA ASP A 182 -1.81 -14.03 6.52
C ASP A 182 -3.17 -14.52 7.07
N GLY A 183 -3.20 -14.79 8.37
CA GLY A 183 -4.37 -15.35 9.07
C GLY A 183 -4.49 -14.95 10.54
N GLN A 184 -4.12 -13.73 10.91
CA GLN A 184 -4.26 -13.25 12.29
C GLN A 184 -5.61 -12.52 12.50
N PRO A 185 -6.50 -12.99 13.40
CA PRO A 185 -7.69 -12.25 13.83
C PRO A 185 -7.33 -11.02 14.71
N PRO A 186 -8.24 -10.03 14.86
CA PRO A 186 -7.88 -8.68 15.28
C PRO A 186 -7.50 -8.58 16.77
N SER A 187 -6.30 -8.04 17.03
CA SER A 187 -5.90 -7.60 18.37
C SER A 187 -6.73 -6.37 18.80
N GLN A 188 -7.43 -6.48 19.92
CA GLN A 188 -8.16 -5.37 20.54
C GLN A 188 -7.23 -4.21 20.92
N THR A 189 -7.43 -3.03 20.34
CA THR A 189 -6.73 -1.82 20.73
C THR A 189 -7.40 -1.19 21.96
N VAL A 190 -6.77 -1.29 23.12
CA VAL A 190 -7.14 -0.54 24.34
C VAL A 190 -6.68 0.92 24.19
N PRO A 191 -7.52 1.93 24.51
CA PRO A 191 -7.14 3.33 24.35
C PRO A 191 -6.19 3.78 25.47
N SER A 192 -4.97 4.21 25.09
CA SER A 192 -4.02 4.77 26.05
C SER A 192 -4.23 6.27 26.26
N ARG A 193 -4.12 6.65 27.53
CA ARG A 193 -4.62 7.87 28.18
C ARG A 193 -3.80 9.11 27.79
N ARG A 194 -4.50 10.20 27.48
CA ARG A 194 -3.93 11.56 27.24
C ARG A 194 -3.05 12.01 28.41
N HIS A 195 -1.88 12.57 28.10
CA HIS A 195 -1.14 13.43 29.02
C HIS A 195 -0.95 14.83 28.44
N ASN A 196 -1.50 15.82 29.15
CA ASN A 196 -1.36 17.24 28.92
C ASN A 196 -0.01 17.70 29.45
N GLY A 197 0.81 18.33 28.60
CA GLY A 197 2.06 18.99 29.00
C GLY A 197 2.16 20.34 28.29
N ARG A 198 2.16 21.41 29.08
CA ARG A 198 2.06 22.82 28.71
C ARG A 198 3.43 23.48 28.80
N GLY A 199 3.74 24.41 27.91
CA GLY A 199 4.89 25.34 27.98
C GLY A 199 5.70 25.31 26.69
N GLY A 200 6.09 26.40 26.05
CA GLY A 200 6.05 27.82 26.39
C GLY A 200 7.18 28.49 25.61
N GLY A 201 6.83 29.52 24.81
CA GLY A 201 7.67 30.63 24.34
C GLY A 201 9.07 30.37 23.76
N SER A 202 9.33 30.86 22.55
CA SER A 202 10.11 32.10 22.33
C SER A 202 10.48 32.24 20.84
N GLY A 203 10.33 33.47 20.33
CA GLY A 203 10.63 33.84 18.96
C GLY A 203 12.12 33.94 18.65
N GLY A 204 12.44 33.82 17.36
CA GLY A 204 13.72 34.14 16.77
C GLY A 204 13.48 34.64 15.35
N THR A 205 13.66 35.94 15.17
CA THR A 205 13.68 36.68 13.89
C THR A 205 14.89 36.27 13.06
N ASP A 206 14.70 35.97 11.78
CA ASP A 206 15.80 35.80 10.82
C ASP A 206 15.86 37.01 9.87
N HIS A 207 17.03 37.63 9.79
CA HIS A 207 17.36 38.76 8.92
C HIS A 207 18.21 38.22 7.77
N GLY A 208 17.86 38.63 6.55
CA GLY A 208 18.59 38.28 5.35
C GLY A 208 19.99 38.91 5.24
N GLY A 209 20.75 38.39 4.28
CA GLY A 209 21.99 38.98 3.78
C GLY A 209 22.62 38.10 2.71
N GLY A 210 22.55 38.54 1.45
CA GLY A 210 23.28 37.94 0.33
C GLY A 210 24.73 38.40 0.26
N GLY A 211 25.51 37.77 -0.63
CA GLY A 211 26.85 38.22 -0.99
C GLY A 211 27.66 37.16 -1.74
N ASP A 212 28.02 37.49 -2.98
CA ASP A 212 28.69 36.70 -4.00
C ASP A 212 30.12 36.24 -3.68
N GLY A 213 30.57 35.17 -4.37
CA GLY A 213 31.97 34.76 -4.38
C GLY A 213 32.27 33.67 -5.40
N SER A 214 32.76 34.08 -6.58
CA SER A 214 33.26 33.22 -7.67
C SER A 214 34.49 32.39 -7.26
N GLY A 215 34.56 31.14 -7.72
CA GLY A 215 35.77 30.31 -7.64
C GLY A 215 35.67 29.09 -8.55
N ALA A 216 36.51 29.04 -9.58
CA ALA A 216 36.56 27.99 -10.59
C ALA A 216 37.54 26.86 -10.21
N GLY A 217 37.22 25.63 -10.65
CA GLY A 217 38.20 24.59 -10.98
C GLY A 217 38.19 23.34 -10.10
N GLY A 218 37.98 22.18 -10.74
CA GLY A 218 38.27 20.85 -10.16
C GLY A 218 37.15 19.85 -10.36
N GLY A 219 37.07 19.23 -11.54
CA GLY A 219 36.13 18.15 -11.83
C GLY A 219 36.60 16.82 -11.26
N GLU A 220 36.03 16.42 -10.14
CA GLU A 220 35.84 15.02 -9.75
C GLU A 220 34.32 14.81 -9.68
N SER A 221 33.80 13.84 -10.44
CA SER A 221 32.39 13.44 -10.35
C SER A 221 32.15 12.81 -8.99
N ALA A 222 31.88 13.66 -7.99
CA ALA A 222 31.33 13.24 -6.72
C ALA A 222 29.98 12.57 -7.01
N VAL A 223 29.90 11.28 -6.72
CA VAL A 223 28.65 10.54 -6.68
C VAL A 223 27.74 11.30 -5.72
N GLU A 224 26.71 11.96 -6.28
CA GLU A 224 25.74 12.75 -5.51
C GLU A 224 25.13 11.80 -4.46
N PRO A 225 25.21 12.11 -3.16
CA PRO A 225 24.58 11.28 -2.15
C PRO A 225 23.09 11.17 -2.47
N PRO A 226 22.46 9.99 -2.34
CA PRO A 226 21.06 9.81 -2.69
C PRO A 226 20.23 10.83 -1.92
N ARG A 227 19.58 11.72 -2.67
CA ARG A 227 18.75 12.80 -2.11
C ARG A 227 17.71 12.17 -1.21
N ARG A 228 17.86 12.35 0.10
CA ARG A 228 16.87 11.89 1.09
C ARG A 228 15.55 12.56 0.75
N LEU A 229 14.49 11.77 0.62
CA LEU A 229 13.16 12.27 0.30
C LEU A 229 12.70 13.26 1.37
N ASP A 230 12.03 14.34 0.95
CA ASP A 230 11.52 15.34 1.88
C ASP A 230 10.51 14.70 2.86
N LYS A 231 10.54 15.09 4.13
CA LYS A 231 9.61 14.58 5.16
C LYS A 231 8.14 14.62 4.69
N ARG A 232 7.75 15.71 4.01
CA ARG A 232 6.41 15.89 3.45
C ARG A 232 6.07 14.84 2.39
N GLN A 233 7.03 14.47 1.54
CA GLN A 233 6.84 13.43 0.52
C GLN A 233 6.67 12.05 1.16
N ILE A 234 7.39 11.78 2.26
CA ILE A 234 7.28 10.53 3.01
C ILE A 234 5.89 10.46 3.68
N GLU A 235 5.45 11.52 4.35
CA GLU A 235 4.13 11.59 4.98
C GLU A 235 2.99 11.43 3.96
N GLU A 236 3.08 12.11 2.81
CA GLU A 236 2.11 11.96 1.72
C GLU A 236 2.04 10.52 1.22
N ARG A 237 3.19 9.85 1.07
CA ARG A 237 3.22 8.44 0.65
C ARG A 237 2.58 7.52 1.70
N ILE A 238 2.88 7.72 2.99
CA ILE A 238 2.28 6.93 4.07
C ILE A 238 0.76 7.09 4.09
N GLU A 239 0.27 8.32 3.95
CA GLU A 239 -1.17 8.60 3.95
C GLU A 239 -1.86 7.98 2.72
N GLU A 240 -1.25 8.09 1.54
CA GLU A 240 -1.79 7.46 0.34
C GLU A 240 -1.80 5.92 0.44
N ASP A 241 -0.76 5.30 1.00
CA ASP A 241 -0.74 3.85 1.26
C ASP A 241 -1.80 3.43 2.28
N ARG A 242 -1.98 4.20 3.36
CA ARG A 242 -3.05 3.98 4.35
C ARG A 242 -4.41 4.02 3.68
N GLU A 243 -4.65 5.03 2.86
CA GLU A 243 -5.92 5.20 2.16
C GLU A 243 -6.16 4.09 1.13
N ARG A 244 -5.13 3.64 0.41
CA ARG A 244 -5.21 2.46 -0.48
C ARG A 244 -5.60 1.20 0.29
N HIS A 245 -4.96 0.94 1.42
CA HIS A 245 -5.18 -0.27 2.21
C HIS A 245 -6.53 -0.26 2.92
N LYS A 246 -6.97 0.91 3.38
CA LYS A 246 -8.32 1.13 3.87
C LYS A 246 -9.36 0.74 2.81
N ARG A 247 -9.24 1.27 1.59
CA ARG A 247 -10.16 0.94 0.48
C ARG A 247 -10.20 -0.53 0.12
N LEU A 248 -9.04 -1.21 0.14
CA LEU A 248 -9.00 -2.64 -0.12
C LEU A 248 -9.87 -3.44 0.87
N ARG A 249 -9.95 -2.98 2.12
CA ARG A 249 -10.74 -3.64 3.15
C ARG A 249 -12.22 -3.25 3.15
N GLU A 250 -12.59 -2.15 2.49
CA GLU A 250 -13.98 -1.67 2.45
C GLU A 250 -14.93 -2.67 1.79
N SER A 251 -14.45 -3.57 0.93
CA SER A 251 -15.27 -4.58 0.25
C SER A 251 -15.15 -6.00 0.80
N ILE A 252 -14.32 -6.26 1.82
CA ILE A 252 -14.09 -7.63 2.32
C ILE A 252 -15.37 -8.24 2.91
N TRP A 253 -16.16 -7.42 3.61
CA TRP A 253 -17.43 -7.82 4.20
C TRP A 253 -18.62 -7.78 3.22
N ALA A 254 -18.41 -7.34 1.97
CA ALA A 254 -19.50 -7.19 1.02
C ALA A 254 -19.99 -8.56 0.51
N VAL A 255 -21.28 -8.85 0.67
CA VAL A 255 -21.87 -10.13 0.26
C VAL A 255 -22.11 -10.16 -1.27
N PRO A 256 -21.69 -11.23 -1.98
CA PRO A 256 -21.96 -11.38 -3.41
C PRO A 256 -23.46 -11.42 -3.73
N LYS A 257 -23.85 -10.86 -4.88
CA LYS A 257 -25.24 -10.90 -5.35
C LYS A 257 -25.51 -12.21 -6.09
N GLY A 258 -26.61 -12.87 -5.78
CA GLY A 258 -27.05 -14.10 -6.45
C GLY A 258 -27.97 -14.91 -5.55
N GLN A 259 -28.67 -15.90 -6.12
CA GLN A 259 -29.33 -16.91 -5.30
C GLN A 259 -28.25 -17.74 -4.61
N ASP A 260 -28.38 -17.93 -3.29
CA ASP A 260 -27.50 -18.75 -2.45
C ASP A 260 -26.01 -18.33 -2.41
N ALA A 261 -25.63 -17.21 -3.01
CA ALA A 261 -24.23 -16.79 -3.08
C ALA A 261 -23.62 -16.48 -1.69
N GLU A 262 -24.43 -15.92 -0.79
CA GLU A 262 -24.05 -15.73 0.62
C GLU A 262 -23.81 -17.06 1.33
N MET A 263 -24.72 -18.03 1.14
CA MET A 263 -24.65 -19.34 1.77
C MET A 263 -23.40 -20.11 1.30
N TRP A 264 -23.13 -20.12 0.00
CA TRP A 264 -21.95 -20.81 -0.53
C TRP A 264 -20.65 -20.15 -0.08
N ARG A 265 -20.59 -18.82 -0.08
CA ARG A 265 -19.44 -18.09 0.45
C ARG A 265 -19.21 -18.42 1.92
N LEU A 266 -20.25 -18.38 2.74
CA LEU A 266 -20.16 -18.76 4.14
C LEU A 266 -19.67 -20.21 4.29
N TRP A 267 -20.24 -21.14 3.53
CA TRP A 267 -19.86 -22.55 3.58
C TRP A 267 -18.37 -22.80 3.25
N GLU A 268 -17.83 -22.05 2.28
CA GLU A 268 -16.42 -22.15 1.87
C GLU A 268 -15.47 -21.44 2.84
N GLU A 269 -15.88 -20.31 3.43
CA GLU A 269 -15.05 -19.46 4.29
C GLU A 269 -15.16 -19.80 5.79
N THR A 270 -16.17 -20.58 6.21
CA THR A 270 -16.35 -20.94 7.63
C THR A 270 -15.22 -21.85 8.08
N SER A 271 -14.46 -21.38 9.08
CA SER A 271 -13.44 -22.18 9.75
C SER A 271 -14.07 -23.23 10.67
N ASP A 272 -13.29 -24.24 11.03
CA ASP A 272 -13.64 -25.16 12.11
C ASP A 272 -13.80 -24.40 13.44
N LEU A 273 -14.61 -24.94 14.35
CA LEU A 273 -14.80 -24.37 15.69
C LEU A 273 -13.49 -24.43 16.51
N GLY A 274 -13.10 -23.29 17.05
CA GLY A 274 -11.96 -23.11 17.94
C GLY A 274 -12.34 -22.88 19.40
N GLU A 275 -11.31 -22.72 20.24
CA GLU A 275 -11.48 -22.39 21.67
C GLU A 275 -12.12 -21.00 21.85
N ASP A 276 -11.74 -20.04 21.02
CA ASP A 276 -12.28 -18.67 21.04
C ASP A 276 -13.79 -18.63 20.73
N ASP A 277 -14.30 -19.54 19.88
CA ASP A 277 -15.73 -19.61 19.54
C ASP A 277 -16.57 -20.07 20.74
N HIS A 278 -16.05 -21.01 21.53
CA HIS A 278 -16.71 -21.45 22.76
C HIS A 278 -16.77 -20.32 23.79
N LEU A 279 -15.66 -19.61 23.99
CA LEU A 279 -15.61 -18.48 24.91
C LEU A 279 -16.56 -17.36 24.47
N MET A 280 -16.55 -17.01 23.18
CA MET A 280 -17.47 -16.02 22.60
C MET A 280 -18.93 -16.43 22.81
N GLY A 281 -19.26 -17.71 22.59
CA GLY A 281 -20.60 -18.25 22.79
C GLY A 281 -21.09 -18.14 24.24
N GLU A 282 -20.25 -18.50 25.22
CA GLU A 282 -20.58 -18.36 26.65
C GLU A 282 -20.79 -16.90 27.06
N GLU A 283 -19.95 -15.99 26.55
CA GLU A 283 -20.07 -14.55 26.80
C GLU A 283 -21.36 -13.97 26.18
N GLU A 284 -21.67 -14.31 24.93
CA GLU A 284 -22.90 -13.91 24.24
C GLU A 284 -24.16 -14.45 24.93
N GLU A 285 -24.15 -15.71 25.38
CA GLU A 285 -25.27 -16.30 26.12
C GLU A 285 -25.51 -15.55 27.44
N ALA A 286 -24.45 -15.31 28.22
CA ALA A 286 -24.54 -14.57 29.48
C ALA A 286 -25.01 -13.12 29.27
N GLU A 287 -24.55 -12.44 28.22
CA GLU A 287 -25.02 -11.09 27.88
C GLU A 287 -26.50 -11.11 27.45
N ARG A 288 -26.89 -12.07 26.62
CA ARG A 288 -28.28 -12.23 26.18
C ARG A 288 -29.21 -12.50 27.36
N GLU A 289 -28.83 -13.36 28.31
CA GLU A 289 -29.61 -13.61 29.52
C GLU A 289 -29.79 -12.33 30.34
N ARG A 290 -28.71 -11.57 30.57
CA ARG A 290 -28.78 -10.28 31.27
C ARG A 290 -29.70 -9.29 30.55
N ALA A 291 -29.57 -9.17 29.23
CA ALA A 291 -30.42 -8.29 28.42
C ALA A 291 -31.89 -8.70 28.49
N VAL A 292 -32.16 -10.00 28.45
CA VAL A 292 -33.51 -10.56 28.58
C VAL A 292 -34.10 -10.31 29.97
N GLN A 293 -33.31 -10.46 31.04
CA GLN A 293 -33.74 -10.15 32.41
C GLN A 293 -34.01 -8.65 32.61
N ALA A 294 -33.17 -7.79 32.01
CA ALA A 294 -33.30 -6.34 32.08
C ALA A 294 -34.34 -5.76 31.09
N SER A 295 -34.85 -6.57 30.15
CA SER A 295 -35.73 -6.10 29.06
C SER A 295 -37.07 -5.54 29.53
N CYS A 296 -37.59 -5.97 30.68
CA CYS A 296 -38.76 -5.36 31.30
C CYS A 296 -38.75 -5.54 32.83
N LEU A 297 -39.33 -4.57 33.54
CA LEU A 297 -39.36 -4.53 35.01
C LEU A 297 -40.00 -5.79 35.63
N HIS A 298 -41.06 -6.32 35.01
CA HIS A 298 -41.72 -7.54 35.49
C HIS A 298 -40.81 -8.77 35.49
N ARG A 299 -39.82 -8.83 34.59
CA ARG A 299 -38.88 -9.96 34.50
C ARG A 299 -37.71 -9.82 35.48
N ALA A 300 -37.31 -8.59 35.77
CA ALA A 300 -36.37 -8.26 36.83
C ALA A 300 -36.96 -8.55 38.22
N GLU A 301 -38.25 -8.24 38.43
CA GLU A 301 -38.97 -8.49 39.69
C GLU A 301 -39.40 -9.96 39.88
N ALA A 302 -39.53 -10.74 38.80
CA ALA A 302 -39.85 -12.16 38.85
C ALA A 302 -38.63 -13.07 39.09
N ALA A 303 -37.40 -12.53 39.08
CA ALA A 303 -36.23 -13.26 39.53
C ALA A 303 -36.45 -13.66 41.01
N PRO A 304 -36.32 -14.94 41.38
CA PRO A 304 -36.65 -15.37 42.73
C PRO A 304 -35.81 -14.57 43.72
N SER A 305 -36.50 -13.87 44.63
CA SER A 305 -35.89 -13.26 45.82
C SER A 305 -35.23 -14.37 46.64
N ALA A 306 -33.98 -14.67 46.31
CA ALA A 306 -33.14 -15.53 47.12
C ALA A 306 -32.95 -14.82 48.46
N ALA A 307 -33.49 -15.47 49.50
CA ALA A 307 -33.29 -15.18 50.90
C ALA A 307 -33.87 -13.85 51.42
N ASN A 308 -35.15 -13.88 51.78
CA ASN A 308 -35.58 -13.20 53.00
C ASN A 308 -36.34 -14.15 53.93
N GLY A 309 -35.59 -14.66 54.91
CA GLY A 309 -36.05 -14.98 56.26
C GLY A 309 -37.17 -16.00 56.42
N LYS A 310 -36.80 -17.22 56.82
CA LYS A 310 -37.51 -17.90 57.92
C LYS A 310 -36.49 -18.46 58.91
N ALA A 311 -36.19 -17.62 59.91
CA ALA A 311 -35.93 -18.10 61.25
C ALA A 311 -37.25 -18.61 61.84
N ALA A 312 -37.27 -19.87 62.25
CA ALA A 312 -38.05 -20.41 63.37
C ALA A 312 -37.55 -21.83 63.65
#